data_AF-A0A7X7Q7G3-F1
#
_entry.id   AF-A0A7X7Q7G3-F1
#
_cell.length_a   1.000
_cell.length_b   1.000
_cell.length_c   1.000
_cell.angle_alpha   90.00
_cell.angle_beta   90.00
_cell.angle_gamma   90.00
#
_symmetry.space_group_name_H-M   'P 1'
#
loop_
_entity.id
_entity.type
_entity.pdbx_description
1 polymer ?
#
loop_
_entity_poly.entity_id
_entity_poly.type
_entity_poly.pdbx_seq_one_letter_code
_entity_poly.pdbx_strand_id
1 'polypeptide(L)'
;MEKRIAAAALALLMVGCTPQPAPPSEPGTEPTPTPTATATPTATPTAGPSPWDDEQLPYPRPVRGLLTEGTNAAGVVDVLHRAAARLPVLKVDVTTTQATLTALTPDEDVVSFRWSEGVVDAATTDFQYLGQATFDPADFPLASIGRMFDVADLRGVHGEPIYQVQEYREGVVMQTVSSLPETATVFFRLDGTAVPFLGVTSAVDIADGFDAVTDELGLIHQFGFTDERGYWATYPEGDEARTRIRLGGVPAYEIPATEAELPQAYNPALIDPAVISMVLSRHRDDPEQPCEVAVDMSLRRSAPVMEVLCDAETFYADLDGRDMTDLIG
;
A
#
# COMPACT_ATOMS: atom_id res chain seq x y z
N MET A 1 -14.13 -47.31 -10.00
CA MET A 1 -14.59 -46.95 -8.65
C MET A 1 -14.27 -45.49 -8.45
N GLU A 2 -15.13 -44.60 -8.95
CA GLU A 2 -16.31 -44.04 -8.28
C GLU A 2 -15.94 -42.85 -7.37
N LYS A 3 -16.17 -41.66 -7.94
CA LYS A 3 -16.21 -40.36 -7.28
C LYS A 3 -17.33 -40.36 -6.22
N ARG A 4 -17.10 -39.70 -5.07
CA ARG A 4 -18.17 -39.24 -4.19
C ARG A 4 -18.00 -37.74 -3.91
N ILE A 5 -18.90 -36.98 -4.52
CA ILE A 5 -19.19 -35.57 -4.28
C ILE A 5 -20.26 -35.56 -3.17
N ALA A 6 -20.04 -34.80 -2.10
CA ALA A 6 -21.07 -34.53 -1.10
C ALA A 6 -21.52 -33.07 -1.24
N ALA A 7 -22.77 -32.91 -1.68
CA ALA A 7 -23.49 -31.66 -1.72
C ALA A 7 -24.19 -31.44 -0.37
N ALA A 8 -24.07 -30.25 0.21
CA ALA A 8 -24.88 -29.81 1.35
C ALA A 8 -25.66 -28.56 0.94
N ALA A 9 -26.98 -28.72 0.89
CA ALA A 9 -27.96 -27.66 0.65
C ALA A 9 -28.19 -26.86 1.93
N LEU A 10 -28.23 -25.53 1.83
CA LEU A 10 -28.74 -24.66 2.90
C LEU A 10 -29.86 -23.77 2.37
N ALA A 11 -30.99 -23.82 3.07
CA ALA A 11 -32.28 -23.29 2.68
C ALA A 11 -32.38 -21.77 2.83
N LEU A 12 -33.04 -21.13 1.85
CA LEU A 12 -33.49 -19.74 1.92
C LEU A 12 -34.65 -19.58 2.91
N LEU A 13 -34.54 -18.61 3.81
CA LEU A 13 -35.66 -18.04 4.57
C LEU A 13 -35.77 -16.55 4.25
N MET A 14 -36.77 -16.22 3.43
CA MET A 14 -37.22 -14.87 3.13
C MET A 14 -38.25 -14.45 4.19
N VAL A 15 -37.97 -13.38 4.95
CA VAL A 15 -38.98 -12.70 5.78
C VAL A 15 -38.95 -11.22 5.45
N GLY A 16 -40.02 -10.75 4.80
CA GLY A 16 -40.26 -9.34 4.51
C GLY A 16 -40.79 -8.60 5.73
N CYS A 17 -40.36 -7.35 5.91
CA CYS A 17 -40.96 -6.42 6.85
C CYS A 17 -41.78 -5.37 6.08
N THR A 18 -43.08 -5.37 6.31
CA THR A 18 -44.02 -4.30 5.94
C THR A 18 -44.10 -3.26 7.06
N PRO A 19 -44.40 -1.97 6.75
CA PRO A 19 -44.35 -0.89 7.73
C PRO A 19 -45.57 -0.87 8.67
N GLN A 20 -45.30 -0.67 9.96
CA GLN A 20 -46.28 -0.60 11.05
C GLN A 20 -46.95 0.80 11.11
N PRO A 21 -48.27 0.93 11.33
CA PRO A 21 -48.98 2.21 11.45
C PRO A 21 -48.78 2.91 12.80
N ALA A 22 -48.82 4.25 12.79
CA ALA A 22 -48.72 5.09 13.99
C ALA A 22 -50.01 5.06 14.87
N PRO A 23 -49.89 5.13 16.20
CA PRO A 23 -51.02 5.23 17.12
C PRO A 23 -51.57 6.68 17.28
N PRO A 24 -52.84 6.82 17.72
CA PRO A 24 -53.63 8.06 17.63
C PRO A 24 -53.43 9.06 18.80
N SER A 25 -53.71 10.33 18.51
CA SER A 25 -53.66 11.48 19.42
C SER A 25 -54.96 11.67 20.22
N GLU A 26 -54.87 12.12 21.47
CA GLU A 26 -55.99 12.67 22.26
C GLU A 26 -55.47 13.70 23.33
N PRO A 27 -56.32 14.56 23.94
CA PRO A 27 -56.17 16.01 23.79
C PRO A 27 -55.93 16.83 25.07
N GLY A 28 -55.31 18.00 24.88
CA GLY A 28 -55.68 19.27 25.53
C GLY A 28 -55.16 19.57 26.94
N THR A 29 -54.25 20.55 27.07
CA THR A 29 -54.37 21.61 28.10
C THR A 29 -53.58 22.86 27.68
N GLU A 30 -54.25 24.00 27.63
CA GLU A 30 -53.68 25.35 27.54
C GLU A 30 -53.37 25.85 28.97
N PRO A 31 -52.31 26.67 29.20
CA PRO A 31 -52.57 28.11 29.39
C PRO A 31 -51.45 29.10 28.99
N THR A 32 -51.91 30.24 28.43
CA THR A 32 -51.54 31.66 28.73
C THR A 32 -50.20 32.28 28.23
N PRO A 33 -50.20 33.56 27.77
CA PRO A 33 -49.25 34.07 26.76
C PRO A 33 -48.18 35.08 27.25
N THR A 34 -47.28 35.45 26.30
CA THR A 34 -46.47 36.70 26.18
C THR A 34 -44.96 36.58 26.54
N PRO A 35 -43.98 37.22 25.84
CA PRO A 35 -44.06 38.19 24.74
C PRO A 35 -43.33 37.79 23.43
N THR A 36 -43.73 38.50 22.38
CA THR A 36 -43.13 38.63 21.05
C THR A 36 -41.61 38.78 21.05
N ALA A 37 -40.91 37.86 20.39
CA ALA A 37 -39.59 38.10 19.83
C ALA A 37 -39.72 38.22 18.31
N THR A 38 -39.25 39.36 17.80
CA THR A 38 -39.14 39.71 16.38
C THR A 38 -38.56 38.54 15.56
N ALA A 39 -39.26 38.12 14.51
CA ALA A 39 -38.74 37.18 13.54
C ALA A 39 -37.58 37.85 12.77
N THR A 40 -36.35 37.46 13.09
CA THR A 40 -35.21 37.64 12.19
C THR A 40 -35.39 36.66 11.04
N PRO A 41 -35.32 37.08 9.76
CA PRO A 41 -35.43 36.13 8.66
C PRO A 41 -34.27 35.15 8.76
N THR A 42 -34.60 33.86 8.93
CA THR A 42 -33.67 32.76 8.71
C THR A 42 -33.13 32.90 7.31
N ALA A 43 -31.85 33.24 7.19
CA ALA A 43 -31.15 33.20 5.93
C ALA A 43 -31.26 31.77 5.38
N THR A 44 -31.96 31.63 4.25
CA THR A 44 -31.82 30.48 3.36
C THR A 44 -30.32 30.25 3.17
N PRO A 45 -29.78 29.03 3.33
CA PRO A 45 -28.38 28.78 2.99
C PRO A 45 -28.21 29.12 1.51
N THR A 46 -27.56 30.26 1.25
CA THR A 46 -27.01 30.57 -0.06
C THR A 46 -26.03 29.46 -0.35
N ALA A 47 -26.20 28.79 -1.49
CA ALA A 47 -25.20 27.88 -2.02
C ALA A 47 -23.84 28.58 -1.93
N GLY A 48 -22.94 28.04 -1.10
CA GLY A 48 -21.59 28.55 -1.01
C GLY A 48 -20.96 28.53 -2.40
N PRO A 49 -20.06 29.47 -2.71
CA PRO A 49 -19.30 29.41 -3.95
C PRO A 49 -18.66 28.02 -4.05
N SER A 50 -18.79 27.39 -5.22
CA SER A 50 -17.98 26.23 -5.58
C SER A 50 -16.52 26.56 -5.26
N PRO A 51 -15.73 25.70 -4.60
CA PRO A 51 -14.37 26.00 -4.10
C PRO A 51 -13.31 26.26 -5.19
N TRP A 52 -13.75 26.56 -6.41
CA TRP A 52 -12.96 26.80 -7.60
C TRP A 52 -12.70 28.30 -7.70
N ASP A 53 -11.79 28.83 -6.89
CA ASP A 53 -11.41 30.24 -6.97
C ASP A 53 -10.66 30.55 -8.29
N ASP A 54 -11.28 31.42 -9.09
CA ASP A 54 -10.77 32.43 -10.05
C ASP A 54 -10.01 32.10 -11.35
N GLU A 55 -9.57 30.87 -11.65
CA GLU A 55 -9.05 30.53 -13.00
C GLU A 55 -10.00 29.58 -13.74
N GLN A 56 -10.79 30.11 -14.69
CA GLN A 56 -11.59 29.29 -15.61
C GLN A 56 -10.66 28.44 -16.48
N LEU A 57 -10.81 27.11 -16.39
CA LEU A 57 -10.14 26.17 -17.26
C LEU A 57 -10.65 26.29 -18.71
N PRO A 58 -9.79 26.10 -19.72
CA PRO A 58 -8.34 25.94 -19.61
C PRO A 58 -7.63 27.26 -19.31
N TYR A 59 -6.50 27.23 -18.59
CA TYR A 59 -5.67 28.43 -18.35
C TYR A 59 -4.17 28.21 -18.64
N PRO A 60 -3.46 29.25 -19.12
CA PRO A 60 -2.06 29.13 -19.54
C PRO A 60 -1.12 29.03 -18.35
N ARG A 61 -0.22 28.04 -18.39
CA ARG A 61 0.89 27.81 -17.44
C ARG A 61 2.15 27.39 -18.19
N PRO A 62 2.83 28.32 -18.88
CA PRO A 62 4.04 27.99 -19.60
C PRO A 62 5.17 27.59 -18.63
N VAL A 63 5.84 26.49 -18.95
CA VAL A 63 7.06 26.01 -18.28
C VAL A 63 8.19 26.05 -19.30
N ARG A 64 9.40 26.40 -18.87
CA ARG A 64 10.59 26.36 -19.73
C ARG A 64 11.27 25.01 -19.56
N GLY A 65 11.50 24.30 -20.67
CA GLY A 65 12.18 22.99 -20.67
C GLY A 65 11.24 21.83 -20.36
N LEU A 66 11.82 20.65 -20.10
CA LEU A 66 11.09 19.44 -19.75
C LEU A 66 10.66 19.42 -18.28
N LEU A 67 9.66 18.61 -17.94
CA LEU A 67 9.23 18.42 -16.55
C LEU A 67 10.30 17.75 -15.68
N THR A 68 11.22 17.00 -16.29
CA THR A 68 12.36 16.35 -15.64
C THR A 68 13.46 17.33 -15.21
N GLU A 69 13.39 18.59 -15.64
CA GLU A 69 14.39 19.62 -15.35
C GLU A 69 14.06 20.41 -14.09
N GLY A 70 14.99 20.41 -13.12
CA GLY A 70 14.91 21.25 -11.92
C GLY A 70 13.61 21.05 -11.15
N THR A 71 12.89 22.13 -10.88
CA THR A 71 11.64 22.11 -10.10
C THR A 71 10.38 22.12 -10.98
N ASN A 72 10.50 21.86 -12.28
CA ASN A 72 9.39 21.99 -13.23
C ASN A 72 8.22 21.08 -12.88
N ALA A 73 8.46 19.78 -12.69
CA ALA A 73 7.41 18.85 -12.26
C ALA A 73 6.77 19.25 -10.93
N ALA A 74 7.56 19.59 -9.91
CA ALA A 74 7.05 20.04 -8.62
C ALA A 74 6.14 21.27 -8.75
N GLY A 75 6.56 22.26 -9.54
CA GLY A 75 5.78 23.47 -9.80
C GLY A 75 4.48 23.20 -10.56
N VAL A 76 4.49 22.29 -11.54
CA VAL A 76 3.29 21.91 -12.30
C VAL A 76 2.32 21.12 -11.45
N VAL A 77 2.77 20.10 -10.72
CA VAL A 77 1.89 19.30 -9.85
C VAL A 77 1.26 20.17 -8.76
N ASP A 78 2.00 21.12 -8.19
CA ASP A 78 1.46 22.10 -7.24
C ASP A 78 0.35 22.97 -7.84
N VAL A 79 0.45 23.31 -9.13
CA VAL A 79 -0.62 24.01 -9.87
C VAL A 79 -1.84 23.12 -10.08
N LEU A 80 -1.64 21.87 -10.49
CA LEU A 80 -2.74 20.92 -10.66
C LEU A 80 -3.46 20.66 -9.34
N HIS A 81 -2.71 20.57 -8.24
CA HIS A 81 -3.30 20.40 -6.91
C HIS A 81 -4.08 21.63 -6.45
N ARG A 82 -3.64 22.85 -6.79
CA ARG A 82 -4.47 24.06 -6.61
C ARG A 82 -5.72 24.07 -7.48
N ALA A 83 -5.61 23.66 -8.75
CA ALA A 83 -6.77 23.54 -9.64
C ALA A 83 -7.80 22.54 -9.08
N ALA A 84 -7.32 21.49 -8.41
CA ALA A 84 -8.12 20.56 -7.64
C ALA A 84 -8.54 21.07 -6.25
N ALA A 85 -8.45 22.38 -5.96
CA ALA A 85 -8.78 22.97 -4.67
C ALA A 85 -8.09 22.31 -3.45
N ARG A 86 -6.87 21.79 -3.65
CA ARG A 86 -6.09 21.04 -2.65
C ARG A 86 -6.80 19.81 -2.08
N LEU A 87 -7.68 19.21 -2.86
CA LEU A 87 -8.35 17.96 -2.49
C LEU A 87 -7.35 16.81 -2.26
N PRO A 88 -7.73 15.79 -1.47
CA PRO A 88 -6.93 14.57 -1.29
C PRO A 88 -6.60 13.92 -2.64
N VAL A 89 -5.33 13.62 -2.88
CA VAL A 89 -4.86 13.10 -4.18
C VAL A 89 -4.87 11.58 -4.17
N LEU A 90 -5.40 11.00 -5.25
CA LEU A 90 -5.47 9.55 -5.47
C LEU A 90 -4.35 9.06 -6.38
N LYS A 91 -3.95 9.89 -7.34
CA LYS A 91 -2.94 9.53 -8.34
C LYS A 91 -2.24 10.76 -8.92
N VAL A 92 -0.94 10.62 -9.16
CA VAL A 92 -0.13 11.55 -9.96
C VAL A 92 0.62 10.76 -11.03
N ASP A 93 0.51 11.19 -12.29
CA ASP A 93 1.33 10.70 -13.41
C ASP A 93 2.15 11.87 -13.98
N VAL A 94 3.46 11.67 -14.21
CA VAL A 94 4.34 12.68 -14.81
C VAL A 94 5.21 12.03 -15.89
N THR A 95 5.13 12.54 -17.11
CA THR A 95 6.06 12.24 -18.20
C THR A 95 7.06 13.39 -18.38
N THR A 96 7.88 13.35 -19.43
CA THR A 96 8.78 14.46 -19.75
C THR A 96 8.05 15.77 -20.11
N THR A 97 6.81 15.69 -20.59
CA THR A 97 6.07 16.83 -21.17
C THR A 97 4.63 16.97 -20.68
N GLN A 98 4.16 16.06 -19.83
CA GLN A 98 2.80 16.05 -19.31
C GLN A 98 2.79 15.70 -17.82
N ALA A 99 1.87 16.31 -17.06
CA ALA A 99 1.54 15.87 -15.71
C ALA A 99 0.02 15.76 -15.57
N THR A 100 -0.45 14.73 -14.87
CA THR A 100 -1.85 14.52 -14.56
C THR A 100 -1.98 14.29 -13.06
N LEU A 101 -2.93 14.95 -12.41
CA LEU A 101 -3.27 14.76 -11.01
C LEU A 101 -4.75 14.41 -10.91
N THR A 102 -5.04 13.34 -10.18
CA THR A 102 -6.40 12.86 -9.93
C THR A 102 -6.68 12.95 -8.43
N ALA A 103 -7.78 13.60 -8.07
CA ALA A 103 -8.15 13.89 -6.69
C ALA A 103 -9.58 13.41 -6.36
N LEU A 104 -9.82 13.19 -5.07
CA LEU A 104 -11.09 12.74 -4.50
C LEU A 104 -11.90 13.95 -4.01
N THR A 105 -13.14 14.08 -4.46
CA THR A 105 -14.05 15.11 -3.96
C THR A 105 -14.67 14.70 -2.61
N PRO A 106 -15.26 15.63 -1.85
CA PRO A 106 -15.97 15.30 -0.62
C PRO A 106 -17.17 14.36 -0.81
N ASP A 107 -17.71 14.27 -2.03
CA ASP A 107 -18.83 13.40 -2.40
C ASP A 107 -18.35 12.02 -2.91
N GLU A 108 -17.07 11.69 -2.74
CA GLU A 108 -16.41 10.47 -3.21
C GLU A 108 -16.34 10.31 -4.74
N ASP A 109 -16.57 11.39 -5.48
CA ASP A 109 -16.34 11.44 -6.92
C ASP A 109 -14.86 11.69 -7.24
N VAL A 110 -14.45 11.34 -8.46
CA VAL A 110 -13.08 11.50 -8.94
C VAL A 110 -13.00 12.65 -9.94
N VAL A 111 -12.07 13.58 -9.73
CA VAL A 111 -11.75 14.66 -10.66
C VAL A 111 -10.28 14.58 -11.09
N SER A 112 -9.98 14.96 -12.34
CA SER A 112 -8.61 14.93 -12.85
C SER A 112 -8.27 16.21 -13.60
N PHE A 113 -7.04 16.66 -13.42
CA PHE A 113 -6.48 17.83 -14.07
C PHE A 113 -5.17 17.45 -14.74
N ARG A 114 -4.96 17.98 -15.94
CA ARG A 114 -3.75 17.74 -16.71
C ARG A 114 -3.10 19.05 -17.07
N TRP A 115 -1.77 19.04 -16.99
CA TRP A 115 -0.92 20.00 -17.63
C TRP A 115 -0.25 19.37 -18.85
N SER A 116 -0.38 20.02 -20.01
CA SER A 116 0.31 19.65 -21.24
C SER A 116 0.51 20.87 -22.11
N GLU A 117 1.65 20.96 -22.80
CA GLU A 117 1.96 22.05 -23.73
C GLU A 117 1.77 23.46 -23.14
N GLY A 118 2.06 23.61 -21.83
CA GLY A 118 1.95 24.89 -21.15
C GLY A 118 0.52 25.33 -20.82
N VAL A 119 -0.45 24.42 -20.80
CA VAL A 119 -1.85 24.69 -20.46
C VAL A 119 -2.32 23.72 -19.38
N VAL A 120 -3.09 24.22 -18.42
CA VAL A 120 -3.84 23.40 -17.46
C VAL A 120 -5.27 23.27 -17.94
N ASP A 121 -5.78 22.04 -17.97
CA ASP A 121 -7.16 21.73 -18.34
C ASP A 121 -7.73 20.60 -17.47
N ALA A 122 -9.05 20.45 -17.47
CA ALA A 122 -9.70 19.26 -16.96
C ALA A 122 -9.34 18.04 -17.82
N ALA A 123 -9.15 16.90 -17.18
CA ALA A 123 -8.88 15.64 -17.85
C ALA A 123 -10.01 14.66 -17.59
N THR A 124 -10.44 13.96 -18.64
CA THR A 124 -11.32 12.80 -18.48
C THR A 124 -10.53 11.69 -17.81
N THR A 125 -11.11 11.08 -16.78
CA THR A 125 -10.52 9.92 -16.10
C THR A 125 -11.54 8.80 -16.01
N ASP A 126 -11.06 7.58 -16.20
CA ASP A 126 -11.77 6.32 -15.94
C ASP A 126 -11.48 5.77 -14.54
N PHE A 127 -10.67 6.48 -13.76
CA PHE A 127 -10.31 6.12 -12.40
C PHE A 127 -11.57 6.15 -11.52
N GLN A 128 -11.81 5.05 -10.80
CA GLN A 128 -12.93 4.90 -9.87
C GLN A 128 -12.38 4.84 -8.45
N TYR A 129 -13.03 5.56 -7.54
CA TYR A 129 -12.70 5.47 -6.13
C TYR A 129 -13.32 4.21 -5.51
N LEU A 130 -12.47 3.37 -4.92
CA LEU A 130 -12.88 2.09 -4.31
C LEU A 130 -12.45 2.01 -2.83
N GLY A 131 -12.32 3.15 -2.15
CA GLY A 131 -11.76 3.22 -0.80
C GLY A 131 -10.24 3.29 -0.76
N GLN A 132 -9.62 3.79 -1.83
CA GLN A 132 -8.18 3.90 -1.92
C GLN A 132 -7.60 4.95 -0.97
N ALA A 133 -6.38 4.74 -0.50
CA ALA A 133 -5.62 5.73 0.25
C ALA A 133 -5.35 6.98 -0.60
N THR A 134 -5.41 8.12 0.05
CA THR A 134 -5.06 9.42 -0.52
C THR A 134 -3.72 9.89 0.04
N PHE A 135 -3.07 10.82 -0.65
CA PHE A 135 -1.78 11.38 -0.23
C PHE A 135 -1.68 12.88 -0.56
N ASP A 136 -0.67 13.54 0.01
CA ASP A 136 -0.25 14.88 -0.41
C ASP A 136 0.91 14.76 -1.42
N PRO A 137 0.80 15.29 -2.65
CA PRO A 137 1.88 15.25 -3.62
C PRO A 137 3.13 16.00 -3.18
N ALA A 138 3.04 16.91 -2.20
CA ALA A 138 4.18 17.63 -1.65
C ALA A 138 5.13 16.74 -0.82
N ASP A 139 4.66 15.57 -0.36
CA ASP A 139 5.47 14.59 0.39
C ASP A 139 6.44 13.82 -0.52
N PHE A 140 6.30 13.96 -1.85
CA PHE A 140 7.08 13.25 -2.84
C PHE A 140 8.16 14.13 -3.48
N PRO A 141 9.31 13.56 -3.86
CA PRO A 141 10.48 14.32 -4.33
C PRO A 141 10.35 14.68 -5.81
N LEU A 142 9.28 15.40 -6.19
CA LEU A 142 8.93 15.71 -7.58
C LEU A 142 10.02 16.49 -8.34
N ALA A 143 10.86 17.26 -7.64
CA ALA A 143 12.02 17.94 -8.22
C ALA A 143 13.17 16.97 -8.59
N SER A 144 13.09 15.71 -8.18
CA SER A 144 14.08 14.67 -8.46
C SER A 144 13.66 13.70 -9.58
N ILE A 145 12.51 13.90 -10.24
CA ILE A 145 11.99 12.98 -11.25
C ILE A 145 13.00 12.73 -12.38
N GLY A 146 13.74 13.75 -12.84
CA GLY A 146 14.79 13.56 -13.84
C GLY A 146 15.83 12.52 -13.42
N ARG A 147 16.36 12.63 -12.19
CA ARG A 147 17.30 11.63 -11.64
C ARG A 147 16.66 10.25 -11.50
N MET A 148 15.38 10.21 -11.13
CA MET A 148 14.66 8.94 -10.99
C MET A 148 14.47 8.25 -12.34
N PHE A 149 14.21 9.01 -13.42
CA PHE A 149 14.17 8.49 -14.78
C PHE A 149 15.54 7.93 -15.21
N ASP A 150 16.63 8.65 -14.93
CA ASP A 150 17.99 8.15 -15.23
C ASP A 150 18.28 6.82 -14.50
N VAL A 151 17.91 6.72 -13.22
CA VAL A 151 18.09 5.49 -12.43
C VAL A 151 17.18 4.36 -12.94
N ALA A 152 15.97 4.67 -13.38
CA ALA A 152 15.04 3.70 -13.92
C ALA A 152 15.52 3.13 -15.27
N ASP A 153 16.07 3.98 -16.15
CA ASP A 153 16.65 3.54 -17.43
C ASP A 153 17.82 2.58 -17.22
N LEU A 154 18.71 2.88 -16.26
CA LEU A 154 19.80 1.97 -15.85
C LEU A 154 19.30 0.62 -15.30
N ARG A 155 18.04 0.55 -14.87
CA ARG A 155 17.38 -0.63 -14.31
C ARG A 155 16.40 -1.30 -15.29
N GLY A 156 16.44 -0.92 -16.56
CA GLY A 156 15.72 -1.59 -17.64
C GLY A 156 14.37 -0.98 -18.01
N VAL A 157 14.03 0.21 -17.49
CA VAL A 157 12.85 0.95 -17.93
C VAL A 157 13.17 1.65 -19.26
N HIS A 158 12.70 1.08 -20.35
CA HIS A 158 12.93 1.58 -21.71
C HIS A 158 11.64 2.01 -22.39
N GLY A 159 11.70 3.11 -23.15
CA GLY A 159 10.55 3.69 -23.83
C GLY A 159 10.26 5.09 -23.31
N GLU A 160 8.99 5.51 -23.33
CA GLU A 160 8.60 6.80 -22.75
C GLU A 160 8.38 6.64 -21.24
N PRO A 161 9.23 7.23 -20.39
CA PRO A 161 9.16 7.03 -18.95
C PRO A 161 8.00 7.79 -18.33
N ILE A 162 7.37 7.18 -17.33
CA ILE A 162 6.28 7.75 -16.56
C ILE A 162 6.59 7.56 -15.08
N TYR A 163 6.66 8.67 -14.36
CA TYR A 163 6.66 8.68 -12.90
C TYR A 163 5.22 8.60 -12.41
N GLN A 164 4.96 7.74 -11.44
CA GLN A 164 3.63 7.55 -10.88
C GLN A 164 3.67 7.56 -9.35
N VAL A 165 2.66 8.18 -8.74
CA VAL A 165 2.33 8.01 -7.31
C VAL A 165 0.89 7.60 -7.22
N GLN A 166 0.63 6.48 -6.55
CA GLN A 166 -0.71 5.96 -6.31
C GLN A 166 -0.68 4.92 -5.20
N GLU A 167 -1.85 4.58 -4.67
CA GLU A 167 -1.98 3.35 -3.91
C GLU A 167 -1.60 2.14 -4.78
N TYR A 168 -0.79 1.26 -4.21
CA TYR A 168 -0.39 0.01 -4.81
C TYR A 168 -1.17 -1.19 -4.25
N ARG A 169 -1.37 -1.25 -2.93
CA ARG A 169 -2.14 -2.30 -2.22
C ARG A 169 -2.43 -1.90 -0.79
N GLU A 170 -3.60 -2.29 -0.27
CA GLU A 170 -3.94 -2.25 1.17
C GLU A 170 -3.63 -0.90 1.83
N GLY A 171 -3.98 0.19 1.14
CA GLY A 171 -3.77 1.57 1.62
C GLY A 171 -2.34 2.10 1.50
N VAL A 172 -1.42 1.34 0.91
CA VAL A 172 0.00 1.72 0.81
C VAL A 172 0.23 2.51 -0.48
N VAL A 173 0.55 3.80 -0.32
CA VAL A 173 0.92 4.69 -1.42
C VAL A 173 2.40 4.54 -1.74
N MET A 174 2.71 4.28 -3.00
CA MET A 174 4.07 4.10 -3.49
C MET A 174 4.36 5.02 -4.67
N GLN A 175 5.64 5.26 -4.93
CA GLN A 175 6.10 5.95 -6.13
C GLN A 175 6.94 5.03 -7.01
N THR A 176 6.70 5.10 -8.32
CA THR A 176 7.34 4.25 -9.31
C THR A 176 7.76 5.04 -10.54
N VAL A 177 8.69 4.46 -11.31
CA VAL A 177 8.93 4.82 -12.70
C VAL A 177 8.74 3.58 -13.55
N SER A 178 7.88 3.69 -14.56
CA SER A 178 7.57 2.67 -15.57
C SER A 178 7.70 3.28 -16.97
N SER A 179 7.31 2.55 -18.03
CA SER A 179 7.36 3.03 -19.41
C SER A 179 6.08 2.75 -20.20
N LEU A 180 5.89 3.46 -21.31
CA LEU A 180 4.92 3.10 -22.35
C LEU A 180 5.62 2.76 -23.68
N PRO A 181 5.41 1.54 -24.24
CA PRO A 181 4.83 0.36 -23.57
C PRO A 181 5.67 -0.06 -22.36
N GLU A 182 5.06 -0.78 -21.41
CA GLU A 182 5.75 -1.18 -20.16
C GLU A 182 6.83 -2.23 -20.44
N THR A 183 8.04 -1.96 -19.95
CA THR A 183 9.20 -2.85 -20.05
C THR A 183 9.66 -3.33 -18.69
N ALA A 184 9.67 -2.43 -17.71
CA ALA A 184 9.93 -2.69 -16.30
C ALA A 184 9.27 -1.59 -15.45
N THR A 185 9.17 -1.86 -14.14
CA THR A 185 8.73 -0.89 -13.15
C THR A 185 9.75 -0.84 -12.01
N VAL A 186 10.24 0.35 -11.68
CA VAL A 186 11.19 0.58 -10.59
C VAL A 186 10.51 1.38 -9.48
N PHE A 187 10.52 0.84 -8.26
CA PHE A 187 9.99 1.54 -7.10
C PHE A 187 11.04 2.42 -6.44
N PHE A 188 10.59 3.52 -5.83
CA PHE A 188 11.42 4.44 -5.09
C PHE A 188 10.86 4.66 -3.68
N ARG A 189 11.75 4.90 -2.72
CA ARG A 189 11.40 5.35 -1.36
C ARG A 189 11.00 6.82 -1.40
N LEU A 190 10.35 7.32 -0.34
CA LEU A 190 9.92 8.72 -0.21
C LEU A 190 11.04 9.74 -0.46
N ASP A 191 12.30 9.40 -0.16
CA ASP A 191 13.47 10.25 -0.44
C ASP A 191 13.93 10.25 -1.91
N GLY A 192 13.28 9.47 -2.78
CA GLY A 192 13.60 9.32 -4.20
C GLY A 192 14.77 8.38 -4.47
N THR A 193 15.19 7.59 -3.48
CA THR A 193 16.16 6.51 -3.69
C THR A 193 15.47 5.28 -4.27
N ALA A 194 16.09 4.66 -5.27
CA ALA A 194 15.54 3.44 -5.86
C ALA A 194 15.60 2.28 -4.85
N VAL A 195 14.51 1.54 -4.76
CA VAL A 195 14.40 0.37 -3.90
C VAL A 195 15.28 -0.74 -4.48
N PRO A 196 16.22 -1.31 -3.72
CA PRO A 196 17.07 -2.38 -4.24
C PRO A 196 16.24 -3.64 -4.51
N PHE A 197 16.65 -4.40 -5.52
CA PHE A 197 16.20 -5.78 -5.65
C PHE A 197 16.87 -6.61 -4.56
N LEU A 198 16.10 -7.44 -3.86
CA LEU A 198 16.60 -8.34 -2.81
C LEU A 198 16.20 -9.75 -3.23
N GLY A 199 17.18 -10.63 -3.43
CA GLY A 199 16.95 -12.06 -3.62
C GLY A 199 16.78 -12.79 -2.30
N VAL A 200 16.63 -14.11 -2.34
CA VAL A 200 16.47 -15.01 -1.17
C VAL A 200 17.59 -16.05 -1.04
N THR A 201 18.63 -15.92 -1.86
CA THR A 201 19.71 -16.91 -1.97
C THR A 201 21.02 -16.43 -1.37
N SER A 202 21.34 -15.13 -1.49
CA SER A 202 22.55 -14.50 -0.99
C SER A 202 22.47 -14.21 0.50
N ALA A 203 23.58 -14.44 1.22
CA ALA A 203 23.67 -14.08 2.65
C ALA A 203 23.49 -12.59 2.91
N VAL A 204 23.92 -11.73 1.98
CA VAL A 204 23.72 -10.28 2.08
C VAL A 204 22.24 -9.93 1.93
N ASP A 205 21.57 -10.52 0.94
CA ASP A 205 20.14 -10.26 0.71
C ASP A 205 19.28 -10.79 1.86
N ILE A 206 19.66 -11.94 2.46
CA ILE A 206 18.98 -12.51 3.63
C ILE A 206 19.11 -11.58 4.83
N ALA A 207 20.29 -10.99 5.06
CA ALA A 207 20.49 -10.00 6.12
C ALA A 207 19.68 -8.72 5.86
N ASP A 208 19.81 -8.13 4.66
CA ASP A 208 19.08 -6.92 4.29
C ASP A 208 17.55 -7.13 4.30
N GLY A 209 17.09 -8.32 3.90
CA GLY A 209 15.68 -8.71 3.89
C GLY A 209 15.13 -8.93 5.30
N PHE A 210 15.91 -9.55 6.17
CA PHE A 210 15.60 -9.68 7.60
C PHE A 210 15.46 -8.31 8.27
N ASP A 211 16.44 -7.43 8.07
CA ASP A 211 16.39 -6.07 8.64
C ASP A 211 15.18 -5.30 8.09
N ALA A 212 14.92 -5.37 6.78
CA ALA A 212 13.80 -4.66 6.16
C ALA A 212 12.42 -5.03 6.72
N VAL A 213 12.25 -6.22 7.33
CA VAL A 213 10.98 -6.65 7.91
C VAL A 213 10.98 -6.70 9.44
N THR A 214 12.13 -6.64 10.09
CA THR A 214 12.24 -6.73 11.56
C THR A 214 12.77 -5.46 12.24
N ASP A 215 13.28 -4.49 11.48
CA ASP A 215 13.81 -3.25 12.05
C ASP A 215 12.76 -2.53 12.90
N GLU A 216 13.21 -1.98 14.02
CA GLU A 216 12.40 -1.34 15.07
C GLU A 216 11.38 -2.26 15.80
N LEU A 217 11.25 -3.53 15.43
CA LEU A 217 10.34 -4.47 16.09
C LEU A 217 10.98 -5.10 17.33
N GLY A 218 10.32 -5.00 18.48
CA GLY A 218 10.77 -5.64 19.72
C GLY A 218 10.34 -7.10 19.87
N LEU A 219 9.26 -7.49 19.19
CA LEU A 219 8.67 -8.84 19.22
C LEU A 219 8.11 -9.20 17.85
N ILE A 220 8.23 -10.46 17.46
CA ILE A 220 7.60 -11.05 16.28
C ILE A 220 7.00 -12.41 16.64
N HIS A 221 5.91 -12.79 15.99
CA HIS A 221 5.32 -14.13 16.03
C HIS A 221 6.05 -15.10 15.10
N GLN A 222 6.47 -14.60 13.94
CA GLN A 222 7.12 -15.38 12.90
C GLN A 222 7.96 -14.47 12.01
N PHE A 223 9.07 -14.99 11.51
CA PHE A 223 9.85 -14.45 10.41
C PHE A 223 9.92 -15.50 9.29
N GLY A 224 10.00 -15.08 8.03
CA GLY A 224 10.28 -16.00 6.95
C GLY A 224 10.57 -15.33 5.61
N PHE A 225 10.94 -16.14 4.62
CA PHE A 225 11.04 -15.70 3.24
C PHE A 225 10.82 -16.84 2.24
N THR A 226 10.28 -16.49 1.07
CA THR A 226 10.20 -17.32 -0.16
C THR A 226 10.45 -16.42 -1.36
N ASP A 227 10.73 -17.00 -2.53
CA ASP A 227 10.93 -16.22 -3.76
C ASP A 227 9.64 -15.49 -4.19
N GLU A 228 8.48 -16.09 -3.95
CA GLU A 228 7.17 -15.55 -4.33
C GLU A 228 6.67 -14.46 -3.38
N ARG A 229 6.84 -14.65 -2.06
CA ARG A 229 6.35 -13.72 -1.03
C ARG A 229 7.38 -12.63 -0.69
N GLY A 230 8.66 -12.87 -0.97
CA GLY A 230 9.77 -12.10 -0.43
C GLY A 230 9.94 -12.38 1.06
N TYR A 231 10.49 -11.41 1.79
CA TYR A 231 10.67 -11.49 3.25
C TYR A 231 9.39 -11.07 3.97
N TRP A 232 9.09 -11.66 5.12
CA TRP A 232 8.04 -11.18 5.99
C TRP A 232 8.35 -11.37 7.47
N ALA A 233 7.73 -10.54 8.30
CA ALA A 233 7.62 -10.75 9.73
C ALA A 233 6.20 -10.42 10.20
N THR A 234 5.61 -11.32 10.97
CA THR A 234 4.32 -11.08 11.63
C THR A 234 4.60 -10.66 13.06
N TYR A 235 4.01 -9.55 13.52
CA TYR A 235 4.31 -8.94 14.81
C TYR A 235 3.04 -8.43 15.50
N PRO A 236 3.03 -8.37 16.84
CA PRO A 236 1.90 -7.84 17.59
C PRO A 236 1.82 -6.32 17.46
N GLU A 237 0.63 -5.80 17.18
CA GLU A 237 0.30 -4.37 17.20
C GLU A 237 -0.95 -4.14 18.06
N GLY A 238 -0.75 -3.73 19.31
CA GLY A 238 -1.85 -3.63 20.27
C GLY A 238 -2.48 -4.99 20.55
N ASP A 239 -3.80 -5.09 20.34
CA ASP A 239 -4.57 -6.34 20.45
C ASP A 239 -4.68 -7.11 19.12
N GLU A 240 -4.11 -6.55 18.04
CA GLU A 240 -4.09 -7.14 16.71
C GLU A 240 -2.68 -7.57 16.33
N ALA A 241 -2.53 -8.15 15.14
CA ALA A 241 -1.24 -8.50 14.57
C ALA A 241 -1.15 -8.00 13.13
N ARG A 242 0.06 -7.59 12.74
CA ARG A 242 0.39 -7.14 11.40
C ARG A 242 1.51 -7.97 10.81
N THR A 243 1.53 -8.04 9.49
CA THR A 243 2.56 -8.70 8.71
C THR A 243 3.26 -7.63 7.87
N ARG A 244 4.53 -7.38 8.15
CA ARG A 244 5.43 -6.59 7.31
C ARG A 244 6.03 -7.48 6.23
N ILE A 245 6.01 -7.02 4.98
CA ILE A 245 6.42 -7.77 3.80
C ILE A 245 7.39 -6.93 2.99
N ARG A 246 8.48 -7.54 2.50
CA ARG A 246 9.46 -6.93 1.59
C ARG A 246 9.72 -7.86 0.40
N LEU A 247 9.02 -7.62 -0.70
CA LEU A 247 9.21 -8.31 -1.98
C LEU A 247 10.38 -7.69 -2.77
N GLY A 248 11.12 -8.50 -3.54
CA GLY A 248 12.22 -8.04 -4.39
C GLY A 248 11.84 -6.82 -5.24
N GLY A 249 12.56 -5.71 -5.07
CA GLY A 249 12.33 -4.46 -5.82
C GLY A 249 11.12 -3.62 -5.38
N VAL A 250 10.32 -4.03 -4.39
CA VAL A 250 9.15 -3.28 -3.86
C VAL A 250 9.41 -2.81 -2.41
N PRO A 251 9.10 -1.55 -2.02
CA PRO A 251 9.26 -1.10 -0.63
C PRO A 251 8.60 -2.04 0.37
N ALA A 252 9.12 -2.07 1.60
CA ALA A 252 8.43 -2.78 2.66
C ALA A 252 7.05 -2.16 2.88
N TYR A 253 6.04 -2.99 3.06
CA TYR A 253 4.68 -2.60 3.34
C TYR A 253 4.07 -3.57 4.35
N GLU A 254 2.97 -3.21 4.99
CA GLU A 254 2.40 -4.05 6.03
C GLU A 254 0.88 -4.11 5.96
N ILE A 255 0.37 -5.30 6.26
CA ILE A 255 -1.03 -5.70 6.13
C ILE A 255 -1.49 -6.34 7.45
N PRO A 256 -2.81 -6.42 7.73
CA PRO A 256 -3.30 -7.23 8.83
C PRO A 256 -2.82 -8.69 8.71
N ALA A 257 -2.46 -9.32 9.82
CA ALA A 257 -2.18 -10.74 9.86
C ALA A 257 -3.45 -11.53 9.48
N THR A 258 -3.29 -12.62 8.71
CA THR A 258 -4.42 -13.43 8.23
C THR A 258 -4.58 -14.73 9.01
N GLU A 259 -3.58 -15.10 9.79
CA GLU A 259 -3.53 -16.29 10.61
C GLU A 259 -4.47 -16.17 11.81
N ALA A 260 -5.39 -17.13 11.94
CA ALA A 260 -6.37 -17.13 13.04
C ALA A 260 -5.74 -17.40 14.42
N GLU A 261 -4.65 -18.17 14.45
CA GLU A 261 -3.88 -18.46 15.66
C GLU A 261 -2.40 -18.23 15.36
N LEU A 262 -1.79 -17.28 16.07
CA LEU A 262 -0.37 -16.96 15.92
C LEU A 262 0.48 -17.69 16.97
N PRO A 263 1.69 -18.16 16.59
CA PRO A 263 2.65 -18.73 17.54
C PRO A 263 3.02 -17.75 18.66
N GLN A 264 3.63 -18.25 19.73
CA GLN A 264 4.15 -17.37 20.79
C GLN A 264 5.16 -16.36 20.23
N ALA A 265 4.99 -15.07 20.56
CA ALA A 265 5.92 -14.04 20.15
C ALA A 265 7.30 -14.17 20.84
N TYR A 266 8.35 -13.81 20.11
CA TYR A 266 9.74 -13.84 20.56
C TYR A 266 10.50 -12.60 20.04
N ASN A 267 11.66 -12.32 20.61
CA ASN A 267 12.48 -11.19 20.19
C ASN A 267 13.20 -11.52 18.86
N PRO A 268 13.05 -10.74 17.77
CA PRO A 268 13.73 -11.01 16.51
C PRO A 268 15.25 -11.00 16.62
N ALA A 269 15.83 -10.29 17.60
CA ALA A 269 17.28 -10.27 17.86
C ALA A 269 17.87 -11.64 18.27
N LEU A 270 17.03 -12.65 18.49
CA LEU A 270 17.48 -14.05 18.66
C LEU A 270 17.92 -14.69 17.34
N ILE A 271 17.46 -14.17 16.19
CA ILE A 271 17.79 -14.66 14.87
C ILE A 271 19.08 -13.99 14.40
N ASP A 272 20.07 -14.81 14.02
CA ASP A 272 21.23 -14.35 13.25
C ASP A 272 21.03 -14.75 11.77
N PRO A 273 20.87 -13.77 10.84
CA PRO A 273 20.71 -14.06 9.41
C PRO A 273 21.87 -14.87 8.80
N ALA A 274 23.07 -14.79 9.37
CA ALA A 274 24.22 -15.59 8.94
C ALA A 274 24.02 -17.08 9.25
N VAL A 275 23.32 -17.41 10.35
CA VAL A 275 22.96 -18.80 10.69
C VAL A 275 21.95 -19.36 9.69
N ILE A 276 20.95 -18.58 9.28
CA ILE A 276 20.00 -19.00 8.23
C ILE A 276 20.75 -19.32 6.94
N SER A 277 21.64 -18.42 6.52
CA SER A 277 22.46 -18.61 5.32
C SER A 277 23.34 -19.87 5.41
N MET A 278 23.92 -20.12 6.58
CA MET A 278 24.70 -21.33 6.86
C MET A 278 23.83 -22.59 6.77
N VAL A 279 22.63 -22.60 7.37
CA VAL A 279 21.71 -23.75 7.30
C VAL A 279 21.34 -24.03 5.84
N LEU A 280 20.92 -23.01 5.09
CA LEU A 280 20.60 -23.14 3.66
C LEU A 280 21.75 -23.73 2.85
N SER A 281 22.99 -23.29 3.10
CA SER A 281 24.17 -23.80 2.37
C SER A 281 24.46 -25.30 2.58
N ARG A 282 23.90 -25.91 3.63
CA ARG A 282 24.05 -27.35 3.90
C ARG A 282 22.98 -28.21 3.23
N HIS A 283 21.82 -27.63 2.96
CA HIS A 283 20.65 -28.34 2.45
C HIS A 283 20.34 -28.04 0.99
N ARG A 284 20.91 -26.98 0.43
CA ARG A 284 20.83 -26.69 -1.01
C ARG A 284 21.85 -27.50 -1.79
N ASP A 285 21.39 -28.14 -2.86
CA ASP A 285 22.27 -28.78 -3.85
C ASP A 285 22.88 -27.73 -4.80
N ASP A 286 22.12 -26.68 -5.11
CA ASP A 286 22.53 -25.54 -5.92
C ASP A 286 22.43 -24.24 -5.08
N PRO A 287 23.49 -23.41 -5.00
CA PRO A 287 23.44 -22.13 -4.31
C PRO A 287 22.31 -21.18 -4.74
N GLU A 288 21.85 -21.30 -5.99
CA GLU A 288 20.74 -20.51 -6.55
C GLU A 288 19.36 -21.16 -6.34
N GLN A 289 19.30 -22.37 -5.77
CA GLN A 289 18.05 -23.05 -5.47
C GLN A 289 17.21 -22.23 -4.49
N PRO A 290 15.95 -21.90 -4.83
CA PRO A 290 15.05 -21.25 -3.88
C PRO A 290 14.67 -22.25 -2.78
N CYS A 291 14.66 -21.77 -1.54
CA CYS A 291 14.08 -22.48 -0.42
C CYS A 291 13.17 -21.53 0.35
N GLU A 292 12.12 -22.08 0.94
CA GLU A 292 11.29 -21.38 1.90
C GLU A 292 11.89 -21.54 3.30
N VAL A 293 11.91 -20.43 4.05
CA VAL A 293 12.34 -20.42 5.44
C VAL A 293 11.24 -19.81 6.30
N ALA A 294 10.91 -20.48 7.39
CA ALA A 294 10.04 -19.97 8.44
C ALA A 294 10.72 -20.16 9.80
N VAL A 295 10.66 -19.14 10.66
CA VAL A 295 11.18 -19.18 12.03
C VAL A 295 10.06 -18.77 12.97
N ASP A 296 9.60 -19.69 13.80
CA ASP A 296 8.55 -19.43 14.78
C ASP A 296 8.56 -20.39 15.99
N MET A 297 7.57 -20.22 16.86
CA MET A 297 7.35 -21.00 18.08
C MET A 297 6.24 -22.06 17.94
N SER A 298 5.80 -22.40 16.72
CA SER A 298 4.67 -23.31 16.45
C SER A 298 4.90 -24.72 17.00
N LEU A 299 6.15 -25.18 16.99
CA LEU A 299 6.58 -26.47 17.53
C LEU A 299 6.63 -26.52 19.07
N ARG A 300 6.29 -25.41 19.76
CA ARG A 300 6.20 -25.29 21.23
C ARG A 300 7.45 -25.78 21.97
N ARG A 301 8.63 -25.49 21.39
CA ARG A 301 9.93 -25.70 22.01
C ARG A 301 10.28 -24.53 22.93
N SER A 302 11.41 -24.62 23.63
CA SER A 302 11.89 -23.55 24.52
C SER A 302 12.44 -22.32 23.79
N ALA A 303 12.69 -22.43 22.48
CA ALA A 303 13.18 -21.39 21.60
C ALA A 303 12.57 -21.55 20.20
N PRO A 304 12.57 -20.49 19.36
CA PRO A 304 12.09 -20.58 17.99
C PRO A 304 12.87 -21.62 17.19
N VAL A 305 12.20 -22.27 16.24
CA VAL A 305 12.79 -23.27 15.35
C VAL A 305 12.71 -22.76 13.92
N MET A 306 13.79 -22.94 13.18
CA MET A 306 13.85 -22.69 11.74
C MET A 306 13.36 -23.93 11.00
N GLU A 307 12.28 -23.79 10.26
CA GLU A 307 11.82 -24.73 9.25
C GLU A 307 12.33 -24.28 7.89
N VAL A 308 12.96 -25.20 7.16
CA VAL A 308 13.52 -24.95 5.82
C VAL A 308 12.93 -25.97 4.87
N LEU A 309 12.26 -25.49 3.82
CA LEU A 309 11.73 -26.30 2.73
C LEU A 309 12.52 -26.01 1.47
N CYS A 310 13.29 -26.99 1.01
CA CYS A 310 13.96 -26.97 -0.30
C CYS A 310 13.36 -28.10 -1.15
N ASP A 311 12.81 -27.76 -2.32
CA ASP A 311 12.02 -28.66 -3.16
C ASP A 311 10.87 -29.37 -2.41
N ALA A 312 11.04 -30.64 -2.06
CA ALA A 312 10.06 -31.47 -1.36
C ALA A 312 10.58 -32.00 -0.03
N GLU A 313 11.74 -31.53 0.42
CA GLU A 313 12.38 -31.95 1.66
C GLU A 313 12.32 -30.82 2.70
N THR A 314 11.82 -31.17 3.89
CA THR A 314 11.72 -30.26 5.04
C THR A 314 12.79 -30.60 6.06
N PHE A 315 13.53 -29.59 6.49
CA PHE A 315 14.56 -29.68 7.52
C PHE A 315 14.25 -28.72 8.65
N TYR A 316 14.68 -29.09 9.86
CA TYR A 316 14.51 -28.24 11.04
C TYR A 316 15.86 -27.93 11.66
N ALA A 317 16.06 -26.70 12.11
CA ALA A 317 17.26 -26.28 12.83
C ALA A 317 16.94 -25.37 14.02
N ASP A 318 17.78 -25.43 15.06
CA ASP A 318 17.76 -24.42 16.13
C ASP A 318 18.38 -23.10 15.64
N LEU A 319 18.28 -22.04 16.46
CA LEU A 319 18.86 -20.72 16.14
C LEU A 319 20.40 -20.69 16.17
N ASP A 320 21.07 -21.76 16.62
CA ASP A 320 22.52 -21.96 16.46
C ASP A 320 22.85 -22.71 15.15
N GLY A 321 21.83 -23.10 14.38
CA GLY A 321 21.95 -23.87 13.15
C GLY A 321 22.28 -25.35 13.35
N ARG A 322 21.95 -25.93 14.50
CA ARG A 322 22.04 -27.39 14.74
C ARG A 322 20.80 -28.07 14.17
N ASP A 323 21.03 -29.17 13.46
CA ASP A 323 19.96 -29.99 12.89
C ASP A 323 19.07 -30.58 14.00
N MET A 324 17.77 -30.42 13.84
CA MET A 324 16.71 -30.91 14.73
C MET A 324 15.74 -31.86 14.01
N THR A 325 16.00 -32.21 12.74
CA THR A 325 15.06 -32.93 11.87
C THR A 325 14.65 -34.27 12.48
N ASP A 326 15.60 -35.08 12.97
CA ASP A 326 15.30 -36.37 13.63
C ASP A 326 14.57 -36.24 14.99
N LEU A 327 14.52 -35.03 15.58
CA LEU A 327 13.87 -34.77 16.87
C LEU A 327 12.43 -34.26 16.73
N ILE A 328 12.06 -33.81 15.53
CA ILE A 328 10.80 -33.14 15.21
C ILE A 328 10.00 -33.93 14.16
N GLY A 329 10.69 -34.43 13.12
CA GLY A 329 10.13 -35.20 12.01
C GLY A 329 9.75 -36.63 12.35
#